data_AF-A0A0G0FHQ5-F1
#
_entry.id   AF-A0A0G0FHQ5-F1
#
_cell.length_a   1.000
_cell.length_b   1.000
_cell.length_c   1.000
_cell.angle_alpha   90.00
_cell.angle_beta   90.00
_cell.angle_gamma   90.00
#
_symmetry.space_group_name_H-M   'P 1'
#
loop_
_entity.id
_entity.type
_entity.pdbx_description
1 polymer ?
#
loop_
_entity_poly.entity_id
_entity_poly.type
_entity_poly.pdbx_seq_one_letter_code
_entity_poly.pdbx_strand_id
1 'polypeptide(L)'
;MRLNRIYAIILRNFFTFKHSFDRLSDVFYWPIIDLILWGLTSTYFTKYASNVPNIVLLMLSGALLWIIIWRGQSEITIGILDDLWNRNLINLFASPLKFSEWIIALVAMGIIKALISFSFAVDGLWDFLSQL
;
A
#
# COMPACT_ATOMS: atom_id res chain seq x y z
N MET A 1 12.84 24.34 -4.90
CA MET A 1 12.72 23.11 -4.10
C MET A 1 14.08 22.47 -4.04
N ARG A 2 14.53 21.96 -2.89
CA ARG A 2 15.84 21.29 -2.77
C ARG A 2 15.63 19.79 -2.58
N LEU A 3 16.06 18.98 -3.54
CA LEU A 3 15.91 17.51 -3.52
C LEU A 3 16.48 16.88 -2.25
N ASN A 4 17.58 17.43 -1.71
CA ASN A 4 18.21 16.94 -0.49
C ASN A 4 17.27 17.00 0.73
N ARG A 5 16.37 17.99 0.80
CA ARG A 5 15.40 18.13 1.90
C ARG A 5 14.28 17.08 1.81
N ILE A 6 13.82 16.82 0.59
CA ILE A 6 12.83 15.78 0.30
C ILE A 6 13.42 14.41 0.64
N TYR A 7 14.65 14.14 0.20
CA TYR A 7 15.37 12.91 0.50
C TYR A 7 15.55 12.67 2.01
N ALA A 8 15.89 13.71 2.77
CA ALA A 8 16.02 13.61 4.23
C ALA A 8 14.70 13.19 4.91
N ILE A 9 13.56 13.70 4.45
CA ILE A 9 12.25 13.30 4.98
C ILE A 9 11.90 11.87 4.56
N ILE A 10 12.17 11.49 3.31
CA ILE A 10 11.97 10.11 2.84
C ILE A 10 12.78 9.14 3.71
N LEU A 11 14.04 9.45 3.98
CA LEU A 11 14.91 8.63 4.81
C LEU A 11 14.41 8.52 6.25
N ARG A 12 13.93 9.63 6.84
CA ARG A 12 13.26 9.63 8.15
C ARG A 12 12.06 8.68 8.16
N ASN A 13 11.17 8.81 7.18
CA ASN A 13 9.97 7.97 7.09
C ASN A 13 10.30 6.49 6.87
N PHE A 14 11.38 6.22 6.12
CA PHE A 14 11.89 4.87 5.93
C PHE A 14 12.39 4.23 7.23
N PHE A 15 13.13 4.98 8.06
CA PHE A 15 13.56 4.48 9.36
C PHE A 15 12.42 4.25 10.34
N THR A 16 11.42 5.16 10.37
CA THR A 16 10.20 4.97 11.18
C THR A 16 9.44 3.73 10.72
N PHE A 17 9.36 3.48 9.41
CA PHE A 17 8.73 2.27 8.88
C PHE A 17 9.47 1.00 9.31
N LYS A 18 10.80 0.96 9.19
CA LYS A 18 11.59 -0.23 9.56
C LYS A 18 11.44 -0.64 11.03
N HIS A 19 11.24 0.33 11.92
CA HIS A 19 11.13 0.07 13.36
C HIS A 19 9.70 -0.28 13.81
N SER A 20 8.70 -0.08 12.95
CA SER A 20 7.29 -0.38 13.25
C SER A 20 6.92 -1.74 12.65
N PHE A 21 7.11 -2.80 13.43
CA PHE A 21 6.80 -4.17 13.02
C PHE A 21 5.31 -4.34 12.63
N ASP A 22 4.43 -3.62 13.31
CA ASP A 22 2.99 -3.55 13.06
C ASP A 22 2.66 -3.13 11.61
N ARG A 23 3.39 -2.15 11.06
CA ARG A 23 3.20 -1.68 9.68
C ARG A 23 3.73 -2.65 8.65
N LEU A 24 4.81 -3.35 8.97
CA LEU A 24 5.35 -4.40 8.11
C LEU A 24 4.35 -5.56 8.00
N SER A 25 3.75 -6.00 9.11
CA SER A 25 2.71 -7.03 9.06
C SER A 25 1.48 -6.59 8.28
N ASP A 26 1.03 -5.34 8.45
CA ASP A 26 -0.16 -4.83 7.78
C ASP A 26 -0.01 -4.85 6.23
N VAL A 27 1.19 -4.57 5.73
CA VAL A 27 1.50 -4.57 4.29
C VAL A 27 1.27 -5.94 3.65
N PHE A 28 1.58 -7.03 4.34
CA PHE A 28 1.42 -8.41 3.84
C PHE A 28 0.10 -9.05 4.24
N TYR A 29 -0.41 -8.72 5.41
CA TYR A 29 -1.61 -9.33 5.97
C TYR A 29 -2.84 -9.08 5.09
N TRP A 30 -3.11 -7.82 4.74
CA TRP A 30 -4.31 -7.49 3.95
C TRP A 30 -4.33 -8.10 2.54
N PRO A 31 -3.25 -8.04 1.73
CA PRO A 31 -3.26 -8.64 0.40
C PRO A 31 -3.47 -10.15 0.43
N ILE A 32 -2.93 -10.84 1.45
CA ILE A 32 -3.16 -12.29 1.62
C ILE A 32 -4.64 -12.54 1.90
N ILE A 33 -5.24 -11.80 2.84
CA ILE A 33 -6.66 -11.93 3.15
C ILE A 33 -7.53 -11.60 1.94
N ASP A 34 -7.22 -10.54 1.21
CA ASP A 34 -7.95 -10.14 0.01
C ASP A 34 -7.88 -11.22 -1.08
N LEU A 35 -6.68 -11.76 -1.36
CA LEU A 35 -6.51 -12.83 -2.36
C LEU A 35 -7.25 -14.11 -1.95
N ILE A 36 -7.20 -14.50 -0.67
CA ILE A 36 -7.92 -15.68 -0.17
C ILE A 36 -9.44 -15.46 -0.29
N LEU A 37 -9.94 -14.33 0.18
CA LEU A 37 -11.37 -14.04 0.25
C LEU A 37 -11.97 -13.91 -1.16
N TRP A 38 -11.33 -13.14 -2.04
CA TRP A 38 -11.80 -12.96 -3.42
C TRP A 38 -11.49 -14.18 -4.30
N GLY A 39 -10.42 -14.92 -4.03
CA GLY A 39 -10.13 -16.20 -4.67
C GLY A 39 -11.17 -17.27 -4.34
N LEU A 40 -11.50 -17.46 -3.07
CA LEU A 40 -12.58 -18.35 -2.63
C LEU A 40 -13.95 -17.92 -3.17
N THR A 41 -14.24 -16.62 -3.12
CA THR A 41 -15.51 -16.10 -3.64
C THR A 41 -15.65 -16.38 -5.13
N SER A 42 -14.60 -16.14 -5.91
CA SER A 42 -14.66 -16.35 -7.36
C SER A 42 -14.74 -17.83 -7.74
N THR A 43 -14.03 -18.72 -7.05
CA THR A 43 -14.14 -20.18 -7.23
C THR A 43 -15.49 -20.76 -6.77
N TYR A 44 -16.16 -20.10 -5.82
CA TYR A 44 -17.55 -20.41 -5.51
C TYR A 44 -18.46 -20.03 -6.68
N PHE A 45 -18.32 -18.82 -7.23
CA PHE A 45 -19.14 -18.37 -8.35
C PHE A 45 -18.95 -19.19 -9.63
N THR A 46 -17.75 -19.70 -9.94
CA THR A 46 -17.55 -20.57 -11.12
C THR A 46 -18.41 -21.84 -11.08
N LYS A 47 -18.70 -22.37 -9.88
CA LYS A 47 -19.53 -23.57 -9.73
C LYS A 47 -21.01 -23.33 -10.01
N TYR A 48 -21.51 -22.11 -9.78
CA TYR A 48 -22.94 -21.78 -9.90
C TYR A 48 -23.26 -20.90 -11.12
N ALA A 49 -22.28 -20.19 -11.66
CA ALA A 49 -22.41 -19.29 -12.81
C ALA A 49 -21.55 -19.79 -13.98
N SER A 50 -22.03 -20.84 -14.67
CA SER A 50 -21.35 -21.46 -15.82
C SER A 50 -21.25 -20.56 -17.06
N ASN A 51 -21.98 -19.44 -17.10
CA ASN A 51 -22.05 -18.54 -18.25
C ASN A 51 -21.08 -17.35 -18.21
N VAL A 52 -20.28 -17.17 -17.15
CA VAL A 52 -19.30 -16.09 -17.07
C VAL A 52 -17.89 -16.66 -17.24
N PRO A 53 -17.32 -16.60 -18.46
CA PRO A 53 -15.93 -17.02 -18.65
C PRO A 53 -15.00 -16.16 -17.80
N ASN A 54 -13.99 -16.79 -17.20
CA ASN A 54 -12.89 -16.14 -16.48
C ASN A 54 -13.32 -15.26 -15.29
N ILE A 55 -14.41 -15.60 -14.58
CA ILE A 55 -14.87 -14.83 -13.41
C ILE A 55 -13.80 -14.70 -12.31
N VAL A 56 -12.95 -15.72 -12.16
CA VAL A 56 -11.79 -15.72 -11.24
C VAL A 56 -10.80 -14.61 -11.59
N LEU A 57 -10.39 -14.56 -12.85
CA LEU A 57 -9.45 -13.56 -13.33
C LEU A 57 -10.05 -12.15 -13.24
N LEU A 58 -11.35 -11.99 -13.53
CA LEU A 58 -12.03 -10.71 -13.46
C LEU A 58 -12.15 -10.19 -12.02
N MET A 59 -12.52 -11.04 -11.06
CA MET A 59 -12.60 -10.64 -9.64
C MET A 59 -11.23 -10.37 -9.03
N LEU A 60 -10.25 -11.26 -9.27
CA LEU A 60 -8.91 -11.11 -8.71
C LEU A 60 -8.16 -9.91 -9.30
N SER A 61 -8.31 -9.63 -10.60
CA SER A 61 -7.71 -8.42 -11.21
C SER A 61 -8.33 -7.14 -10.65
N GLY A 62 -9.65 -7.11 -10.43
CA GLY A 62 -10.33 -6.00 -9.75
C GLY A 62 -9.84 -5.81 -8.31
N ALA A 63 -9.73 -6.90 -7.54
CA ALA A 63 -9.18 -6.86 -6.18
C ALA A 63 -7.72 -6.36 -6.17
N LEU A 64 -6.91 -6.79 -7.13
CA LEU A 64 -5.52 -6.37 -7.25
C LEU A 64 -5.38 -4.88 -7.60
N LEU A 65 -6.23 -4.34 -8.46
CA LEU A 65 -6.29 -2.88 -8.73
C LEU A 65 -6.73 -2.09 -7.50
N TRP A 66 -7.67 -2.64 -6.71
CA TRP A 66 -8.14 -2.02 -5.49
C TRP A 66 -7.02 -1.82 -4.46
N ILE A 67 -6.09 -2.77 -4.35
CA ILE A 67 -4.94 -2.68 -3.45
C ILE A 67 -4.14 -1.39 -3.70
N ILE A 68 -3.93 -0.98 -4.96
CA ILE A 68 -3.17 0.25 -5.27
C ILE A 68 -3.85 1.48 -4.67
N ILE A 69 -5.17 1.59 -4.84
CA ILE A 69 -5.97 2.73 -4.38
C ILE A 69 -5.96 2.76 -2.85
N TRP A 70 -6.25 1.62 -2.22
CA TRP A 70 -6.32 1.51 -0.76
C TRP A 70 -4.97 1.81 -0.10
N ARG A 71 -3.88 1.26 -0.64
CA ARG A 71 -2.52 1.50 -0.14
C ARG A 71 -2.09 2.95 -0.32
N GLY A 72 -2.39 3.56 -1.47
CA GLY A 72 -2.08 4.98 -1.72
C GLY A 72 -2.75 5.91 -0.70
N GLN A 73 -4.04 5.71 -0.42
CA GLN A 73 -4.79 6.53 0.52
C GLN A 73 -4.36 6.30 1.98
N SER A 74 -4.13 5.04 2.38
CA SER A 74 -3.75 4.67 3.75
C SER A 74 -2.41 5.26 4.16
N GLU A 75 -1.41 5.22 3.28
CA GLU A 75 -0.06 5.72 3.58
C GLU A 75 0.00 7.22 3.82
N ILE A 76 -0.75 8.00 3.04
CA ILE A 76 -0.86 9.45 3.24
C ILE A 76 -1.55 9.74 4.58
N THR A 77 -2.64 9.04 4.86
CA THR A 77 -3.45 9.26 6.07
C THR A 77 -2.67 8.94 7.33
N ILE A 78 -2.04 7.76 7.38
CA ILE A 78 -1.27 7.30 8.54
C ILE A 78 0.00 8.14 8.71
N GLY A 79 0.69 8.49 7.62
CA GLY A 79 1.88 9.34 7.69
C GLY A 79 1.61 10.73 8.28
N ILE A 80 0.48 11.34 7.93
CA ILE A 80 0.03 12.61 8.51
C ILE A 80 -0.36 12.41 9.99
N LEU A 81 -1.11 11.34 10.28
CA LEU A 81 -1.58 11.04 11.63
C LEU A 81 -0.40 10.84 12.60
N ASP A 82 0.65 10.16 12.16
CA ASP A 82 1.87 9.98 12.96
C ASP A 82 2.56 11.31 13.27
N ASP A 83 2.71 12.16 12.27
CA ASP A 83 3.37 13.46 12.43
C ASP A 83 2.56 14.38 13.37
N LEU A 84 1.23 14.26 13.34
CA LEU A 84 0.31 14.91 14.28
C LEU A 84 0.41 14.32 15.69
N TRP A 85 0.34 13.00 15.82
CA TRP A 85 0.38 12.29 17.11
C TRP A 85 1.68 12.57 17.85
N ASN A 86 2.81 12.56 17.12
CA ASN A 86 4.13 12.84 17.69
C ASN A 86 4.41 14.33 17.92
N ARG A 87 3.45 15.22 17.59
CA ARG A 87 3.60 16.69 17.65
C ARG A 87 4.83 17.21 16.91
N ASN A 88 5.37 16.44 15.97
CA ASN A 88 6.65 16.73 15.33
C ASN A 88 6.51 17.70 14.14
N LEU A 89 5.28 18.00 13.73
CA LEU A 89 4.98 18.98 12.68
C LEU A 89 5.58 20.36 12.98
N ILE A 90 5.52 20.79 14.24
CA ILE A 90 6.05 22.10 14.65
C ILE A 90 7.58 22.14 14.44
N ASN A 91 8.29 21.08 14.83
CA ASN A 91 9.74 20.98 14.63
C ASN A 91 10.09 20.89 13.14
N LEU A 92 9.28 20.19 12.34
CA LEU A 92 9.50 20.09 10.90
C LEU A 92 9.35 21.44 10.19
N PHE A 93 8.34 22.22 10.55
CA PHE A 93 8.08 23.54 9.95
C PHE A 93 8.87 24.68 10.59
N ALA A 94 9.47 24.48 11.76
CA ALA A 94 10.49 25.39 12.30
C ALA A 94 11.80 25.31 11.50
N SER A 95 12.07 24.18 10.85
CA SER A 95 13.16 24.05 9.88
C SER A 95 12.78 24.72 8.54
N PRO A 96 13.74 25.08 7.66
CA PRO A 96 13.46 25.82 6.42
C PRO A 96 12.82 24.93 5.33
N LEU A 97 11.85 24.09 5.70
CA LEU A 97 11.24 23.05 4.89
C LEU A 97 9.85 23.51 4.46
N LYS A 98 9.58 23.47 3.15
CA LYS A 98 8.27 23.90 2.62
C LYS A 98 7.22 22.80 2.79
N PHE A 99 5.97 23.19 3.04
CA PHE A 99 4.83 22.27 3.08
C PHE A 99 4.72 21.37 1.85
N SER A 100 4.98 21.94 0.65
CA SER A 100 5.02 21.18 -0.60
C SER A 100 6.12 20.12 -0.63
N GLU A 101 7.30 20.39 -0.06
CA GLU A 101 8.42 19.44 -0.02
C GLU A 101 8.09 18.26 0.91
N TRP A 102 7.36 18.52 2.00
CA TRP A 102 6.87 17.49 2.91
C TRP A 102 5.80 16.59 2.28
N ILE A 103 4.80 17.17 1.59
CA ILE A 103 3.79 16.38 0.86
C ILE A 103 4.44 15.50 -0.21
N ILE A 104 5.37 16.06 -1.01
CA ILE A 104 6.05 15.28 -2.05
C ILE A 104 6.82 14.10 -1.44
N ALA A 105 7.47 14.30 -0.29
CA ALA A 105 8.18 13.22 0.40
C ALA A 105 7.23 12.12 0.90
N LEU A 106 6.06 12.50 1.45
CA LEU A 106 5.04 11.54 1.88
C LEU A 106 4.47 10.75 0.71
N VAL A 107 4.11 11.43 -0.38
CA VAL A 107 3.58 10.79 -1.60
C VAL A 107 4.63 9.86 -2.21
N ALA A 108 5.89 10.28 -2.31
CA ALA A 108 6.97 9.45 -2.82
C ALA A 108 7.15 8.18 -1.96
N MET A 109 7.11 8.32 -0.64
CA MET A 109 7.20 7.18 0.27
C MET A 109 6.00 6.23 0.13
N GLY A 110 4.78 6.78 -0.01
CA GLY A 110 3.57 6.01 -0.27
C GLY A 110 3.64 5.21 -1.57
N ILE A 111 4.14 5.83 -2.65
CA ILE A 111 4.36 5.15 -3.93
C ILE A 111 5.34 3.99 -3.79
N ILE A 112 6.49 4.21 -3.11
CA ILE A 112 7.50 3.15 -2.91
C ILE A 112 6.88 1.95 -2.19
N LYS A 113 6.10 2.19 -1.12
CA LYS A 113 5.44 1.11 -0.38
C LYS A 113 4.32 0.44 -1.17
N ALA A 114 3.53 1.22 -1.91
CA ALA A 114 2.47 0.70 -2.77
C ALA A 114 3.05 -0.24 -3.83
N LEU A 115 4.18 0.12 -4.45
CA LEU A 115 4.88 -0.74 -5.42
C LEU A 115 5.36 -2.04 -4.78
N ILE A 116 5.94 -1.99 -3.57
CA ILE A 116 6.38 -3.19 -2.85
C ILE A 116 5.18 -4.11 -2.54
N SER A 117 4.09 -3.54 -2.01
CA SER A 117 2.87 -4.29 -1.68
C SER A 117 2.21 -4.88 -2.93
N PHE A 118 2.23 -4.13 -4.03
CA PHE A 118 1.68 -4.56 -5.31
C PHE A 118 2.48 -5.72 -5.92
N SER A 119 3.81 -5.63 -5.95
CA SER A 119 4.64 -6.74 -6.45
C SER A 119 4.37 -8.03 -5.68
N PHE A 120 4.30 -7.94 -4.35
CA PHE A 120 3.96 -9.09 -3.51
C PHE A 120 2.56 -9.67 -3.82
N ALA A 121 1.56 -8.81 -4.03
CA ALA A 121 0.21 -9.24 -4.38
C ALA A 121 0.14 -9.90 -5.77
N VAL A 122 0.91 -9.41 -6.74
CA VAL A 122 1.02 -10.02 -8.07
C VAL A 122 1.61 -11.41 -8.00
N ASP A 123 2.68 -11.58 -7.22
CA ASP A 123 3.32 -12.89 -7.01
C ASP A 123 2.32 -13.89 -6.39
N GLY A 124 1.59 -13.47 -5.35
CA GLY A 124 0.55 -14.29 -4.72
C GLY A 124 -0.62 -14.63 -5.65
N LEU A 125 -1.02 -13.71 -6.52
CA LEU A 125 -2.08 -13.95 -7.52
C LEU A 125 -1.62 -14.97 -8.56
N TRP A 126 -0.37 -14.87 -9.03
CA TRP A 126 0.21 -15.82 -9.99
C TRP A 126 0.24 -17.24 -9.42
N ASP A 127 0.70 -17.38 -8.18
CA ASP A 127 0.72 -18.67 -7.49
C ASP A 127 -0.68 -19.26 -7.33
N PHE A 128 -1.68 -18.43 -7.01
CA PHE A 128 -3.07 -18.87 -6.90
C PHE A 128 -3.65 -19.34 -8.24
N LEU A 129 -3.42 -18.59 -9.32
CA LEU A 129 -3.88 -18.97 -10.66
C LEU A 129 -3.20 -20.25 -11.17
N SER A 130 -1.96 -20.53 -10.75
CA SER A 130 -1.24 -21.75 -11.14
C SER A 130 -1.79 -23.04 -10.52
N GLN A 131 -2.58 -22.92 -9.43
CA GLN A 131 -3.16 -24.04 -8.70
C GLN A 131 -4.59 -24.38 -9.14
N LEU A 132 -5.21 -23.54 -9.99
CA LEU A 132 -6.56 -23.70 -10.53
C LEU A 132 -6.53 -24.38 -11.91
#